data_AF-A0A941HQ64-F1
#
_entry.id   AF-A0A941HQ64-F1
#
_cell.length_a   1.000
_cell.length_b   1.000
_cell.length_c   1.000
_cell.angle_alpha   90.00
_cell.angle_beta   90.00
_cell.angle_gamma   90.00
#
_symmetry.space_group_name_H-M   'P 1'
#
loop_
_entity.id
_entity.type
_entity.pdbx_description
1 polymer ?
#
loop_
_entity_poly.entity_id
_entity_poly.type
_entity_poly.pdbx_seq_one_letter_code
_entity_poly.pdbx_strand_id
1 'polypeptide(L)'
;MGVWGMGIVQSDEYCEIYERFMEEYDQGKPLSNIRNDILDEYLEEFDSNDGILHDVYFAIGKAEWMCGGVSDEVMEKISCIIKSGENIVFYSELEATESDLKLRQKKLEIFLNSLSTPRGKIKKRKVPMEKYVRFNAEKLPLFRSGDVFAYEINGKYRILCFVS
;
A
#
# COMPACT_ATOMS: atom_id res chain seq x y z
N MET A 1 16.52 -18.89 -0.55
CA MET A 1 15.71 -19.43 0.55
C MET A 1 15.18 -18.23 1.33
N GLY A 2 14.06 -17.65 0.89
CA GLY A 2 13.42 -16.55 1.62
C GLY A 2 13.00 -17.06 2.98
N VAL A 3 13.36 -16.34 4.04
CA VAL A 3 12.88 -16.65 5.39
C VAL A 3 11.42 -16.21 5.41
N TRP A 4 10.50 -17.15 5.14
CA TRP A 4 9.08 -16.99 5.38
C TRP A 4 8.93 -16.76 6.88
N GLY A 5 8.82 -15.50 7.28
CA GLY A 5 8.58 -15.21 8.68
C GLY A 5 7.10 -15.23 8.97
N MET A 6 6.72 -15.55 10.20
CA MET A 6 5.32 -15.61 10.62
C MET A 6 4.68 -14.23 10.88
N GLY A 7 5.21 -13.17 10.29
CA GLY A 7 4.64 -11.84 10.32
C GLY A 7 3.49 -11.73 9.33
N ILE A 8 2.49 -10.92 9.67
CA ILE A 8 1.39 -10.60 8.75
C ILE A 8 1.97 -9.94 7.48
N VAL A 9 2.99 -9.08 7.63
CA VAL A 9 3.70 -8.38 6.55
C VAL A 9 4.76 -9.25 5.84
N GLN A 10 4.75 -10.56 6.07
CA GLN A 10 5.73 -11.48 5.48
C GLN A 10 5.09 -12.48 4.50
N SER A 11 3.78 -12.38 4.28
CA SER A 11 3.13 -12.98 3.11
C SER A 11 3.38 -12.08 1.89
N ASP A 12 3.67 -12.70 0.75
CA ASP A 12 3.90 -12.01 -0.51
C ASP A 12 2.59 -11.33 -0.97
N GLU A 13 1.46 -12.04 -0.88
CA GLU A 13 0.13 -11.55 -1.22
C GLU A 13 -0.25 -10.34 -0.37
N TYR A 14 0.07 -10.36 0.92
CA TYR A 14 -0.15 -9.22 1.79
C TYR A 14 0.60 -7.97 1.28
N CYS A 15 1.86 -8.14 0.89
CA CYS A 15 2.72 -7.04 0.49
C CYS A 15 2.24 -6.44 -0.84
N GLU A 16 1.94 -7.29 -1.82
CA GLU A 16 1.42 -6.88 -3.13
C GLU A 16 0.12 -6.09 -2.99
N ILE A 17 -0.85 -6.60 -2.22
CA ILE A 17 -2.14 -5.94 -2.02
C ILE A 17 -1.99 -4.63 -1.27
N TYR A 18 -1.15 -4.61 -0.23
CA TYR A 18 -0.90 -3.40 0.54
C TYR A 18 -0.25 -2.30 -0.31
N GLU A 19 0.75 -2.66 -1.13
CA GLU A 19 1.44 -1.72 -2.02
C GLU A 19 0.46 -1.19 -3.08
N ARG A 20 -0.25 -2.08 -3.77
CA ARG A 20 -1.28 -1.70 -4.75
C ARG A 20 -2.33 -0.77 -4.15
N PHE A 21 -2.86 -1.08 -2.96
CA PHE A 21 -3.85 -0.24 -2.29
C PHE A 21 -3.28 1.16 -2.01
N MET A 22 -2.04 1.23 -1.51
CA MET A 22 -1.38 2.50 -1.20
C MET A 22 -1.12 3.35 -2.45
N GLU A 23 -0.73 2.73 -3.57
CA GLU A 23 -0.52 3.42 -4.84
C GLU A 23 -1.83 4.03 -5.37
N GLU A 24 -2.91 3.25 -5.37
CA GLU A 24 -4.23 3.73 -5.78
C GLU A 24 -4.77 4.83 -4.88
N TYR A 25 -4.52 4.72 -3.57
CA TYR A 25 -4.86 5.76 -2.61
C TYR A 25 -4.07 7.05 -2.88
N ASP A 26 -2.78 6.95 -3.20
CA ASP A 26 -1.92 8.08 -3.56
C ASP A 26 -2.38 8.72 -4.89
N GLN A 27 -2.90 7.95 -5.85
CA GLN A 27 -3.54 8.46 -7.07
C GLN A 27 -4.87 9.20 -6.80
N GLY A 28 -5.46 8.99 -5.62
CA GLY A 28 -6.60 9.74 -5.14
C GLY A 28 -7.94 9.00 -5.23
N LYS A 29 -7.93 7.71 -5.58
CA LYS A 29 -9.13 6.87 -5.55
C LYS A 29 -9.72 6.80 -4.11
N PRO A 30 -11.05 6.70 -3.96
CA PRO A 30 -11.68 6.53 -2.65
C PRO A 30 -11.45 5.11 -2.11
N LEU A 31 -11.32 4.97 -0.79
CA LEU A 31 -10.99 3.70 -0.12
C LEU A 31 -11.95 2.56 -0.49
N SER A 32 -13.25 2.86 -0.53
CA SER A 32 -14.30 1.89 -0.88
C SER A 32 -14.12 1.29 -2.28
N ASN A 33 -13.71 2.10 -3.26
CA ASN A 33 -13.54 1.62 -4.62
C ASN A 33 -12.30 0.74 -4.72
N ILE A 34 -11.17 1.18 -4.14
CA ILE A 34 -9.93 0.39 -4.12
C ILE A 34 -10.16 -0.97 -3.47
N ARG A 35 -10.88 -0.98 -2.33
CA ARG A 35 -11.26 -2.20 -1.63
C ARG A 35 -12.09 -3.13 -2.50
N ASN A 36 -13.18 -2.62 -3.08
CA ASN A 36 -14.08 -3.44 -3.89
C ASN A 36 -13.37 -3.96 -5.15
N ASP A 37 -12.60 -3.11 -5.84
CA ASP A 37 -11.82 -3.49 -7.02
C ASP A 37 -10.87 -4.67 -6.69
N ILE A 38 -10.18 -4.63 -5.55
CA ILE A 38 -9.28 -5.71 -5.11
C ILE A 38 -10.06 -6.96 -4.71
N LEU A 39 -11.15 -6.82 -3.94
CA LEU A 39 -11.93 -7.98 -3.48
C LEU A 39 -12.63 -8.69 -4.62
N ASP A 40 -13.20 -7.95 -5.58
CA ASP A 40 -13.91 -8.51 -6.73
C ASP A 40 -12.94 -9.35 -7.59
N GLU A 41 -11.73 -8.84 -7.86
CA GLU A 41 -10.68 -9.56 -8.60
C GLU A 41 -10.30 -10.88 -7.90
N TYR A 42 -10.05 -10.85 -6.59
CA TYR A 42 -9.67 -12.06 -5.86
C TYR A 42 -10.83 -13.04 -5.66
N LEU A 43 -12.07 -12.57 -5.56
CA LEU A 43 -13.25 -13.44 -5.44
C LEU A 43 -13.67 -14.06 -6.79
N GLU A 44 -13.24 -13.48 -7.91
CA GLU A 44 -13.39 -14.10 -9.24
C GLU A 44 -12.42 -15.26 -9.44
N GLU A 45 -11.21 -15.17 -8.86
CA GLU A 45 -10.15 -16.18 -9.00
C GLU A 45 -10.16 -17.25 -7.91
N PHE A 46 -10.52 -16.88 -6.67
CA PHE A 46 -10.44 -17.74 -5.50
C PHE A 46 -11.79 -17.89 -4.78
N ASP A 47 -12.01 -19.05 -4.17
CA ASP A 47 -13.18 -19.28 -3.34
C ASP A 47 -13.13 -18.41 -2.08
N SER A 48 -14.30 -18.01 -1.56
CA SER A 48 -14.42 -17.13 -0.39
C SER A 48 -13.81 -17.69 0.92
N ASN A 49 -13.46 -18.98 0.93
CA ASN A 49 -12.83 -19.69 2.05
C ASN A 49 -11.35 -20.02 1.79
N ASP A 50 -10.78 -19.57 0.68
CA ASP A 50 -9.38 -19.79 0.38
C ASP A 50 -8.50 -19.05 1.42
N GLY A 51 -7.44 -19.73 1.87
CA GLY A 51 -6.49 -19.19 2.83
C GLY A 51 -5.78 -17.94 2.32
N ILE A 52 -5.64 -17.79 1.01
CA ILE A 52 -5.05 -16.62 0.35
C ILE A 52 -5.86 -15.35 0.67
N LEU A 53 -7.19 -15.44 0.68
CA LEU A 53 -8.06 -14.30 0.99
C LEU A 53 -7.85 -13.76 2.40
N HIS A 54 -7.39 -14.58 3.34
CA HIS A 54 -7.09 -14.11 4.69
C HIS A 54 -6.03 -12.99 4.67
N ASP A 55 -4.94 -13.21 3.92
CA ASP A 55 -3.84 -12.25 3.84
C ASP A 55 -4.26 -11.00 3.04
N VAL A 56 -5.16 -11.13 2.05
CA VAL A 56 -5.81 -10.01 1.33
C VAL A 56 -6.63 -9.13 2.29
N TYR A 57 -7.51 -9.73 3.10
CA TYR A 57 -8.31 -8.99 4.08
C TYR A 57 -7.43 -8.28 5.11
N PHE A 58 -6.35 -8.93 5.57
CA PHE A 58 -5.40 -8.29 6.50
C PHE A 58 -4.68 -7.10 5.86
N ALA A 59 -4.31 -7.20 4.58
CA ALA A 59 -3.66 -6.11 3.84
C ALA A 59 -4.60 -4.91 3.68
N ILE A 60 -5.84 -5.15 3.22
CA ILE A 60 -6.88 -4.12 3.09
C ILE A 60 -7.15 -3.46 4.44
N GLY A 61 -7.40 -4.25 5.49
CA GLY A 61 -7.68 -3.71 6.82
C GLY A 61 -6.53 -2.87 7.37
N LYS A 62 -5.28 -3.26 7.12
CA LYS A 62 -4.12 -2.43 7.48
C LYS A 62 -4.10 -1.13 6.68
N ALA A 63 -4.33 -1.22 5.38
CA ALA A 63 -4.26 -0.09 4.47
C ALA A 63 -5.31 0.97 4.83
N GLU A 64 -6.55 0.53 5.01
CA GLU A 64 -7.67 1.33 5.49
C GLU A 64 -7.38 1.98 6.85
N TRP A 65 -6.88 1.21 7.82
CA TRP A 65 -6.50 1.73 9.14
C TRP A 65 -5.43 2.82 9.07
N MET A 66 -4.47 2.70 8.15
CA MET A 66 -3.48 3.74 7.94
C MET A 66 -4.05 5.01 7.29
N CYS A 67 -5.07 4.85 6.44
CA CYS A 67 -5.80 5.93 5.79
C CYS A 67 -6.84 6.60 6.70
N GLY A 68 -7.03 6.10 7.92
CA GLY A 68 -7.85 6.74 8.94
C GLY A 68 -9.29 6.26 9.03
N GLY A 69 -9.62 5.13 8.40
CA GLY A 69 -10.94 4.50 8.54
C GLY A 69 -10.90 3.08 8.02
N VAL A 70 -11.36 2.13 8.84
CA VAL A 70 -11.55 0.72 8.49
C VAL A 70 -13.04 0.50 8.29
N SER A 71 -13.42 -0.18 7.21
CA SER A 71 -14.82 -0.52 7.00
C SER A 71 -15.28 -1.59 7.98
N ASP A 72 -16.51 -1.48 8.48
CA ASP A 72 -17.11 -2.45 9.41
C ASP A 72 -17.10 -3.86 8.80
N GLU A 73 -17.47 -4.00 7.52
CA GLU A 73 -17.41 -5.27 6.76
C GLU A 73 -16.03 -5.95 6.81
N VAL A 74 -14.97 -5.17 6.60
CA VAL A 74 -13.59 -5.67 6.61
C VAL A 74 -13.19 -6.04 8.04
N MET A 75 -13.55 -5.23 9.02
CA MET A 75 -13.26 -5.51 10.43
C MET A 75 -13.95 -6.81 10.89
N GLU A 76 -15.24 -6.98 10.57
CA GLU A 76 -16.00 -8.18 10.91
C GLU A 76 -15.37 -9.43 10.30
N LYS A 77 -15.00 -9.37 9.02
CA LYS A 77 -14.36 -10.49 8.33
C LYS A 77 -13.00 -10.85 8.95
N ILE A 78 -12.14 -9.85 9.22
CA ILE A 78 -10.86 -10.05 9.90
C ILE A 78 -11.06 -10.65 11.30
N SER A 79 -12.04 -10.14 12.06
CA SER A 79 -12.35 -10.66 13.39
C SER A 79 -12.84 -12.10 13.33
N CYS A 80 -13.65 -12.44 12.33
CA CYS A 80 -14.13 -13.80 12.10
C CYS A 80 -12.95 -14.75 11.86
N ILE A 81 -12.08 -14.44 10.89
CA ILE A 81 -10.90 -15.26 10.51
C ILE A 81 -9.96 -15.49 11.70
N ILE A 82 -9.72 -14.45 12.50
CA ILE A 82 -8.81 -14.54 13.66
C ILE A 82 -9.45 -15.37 14.80
N LYS A 83 -10.75 -15.22 15.04
CA LYS A 83 -11.46 -15.95 16.10
C LYS A 83 -11.76 -17.41 15.74
N SER A 84 -12.06 -17.68 14.47
CA SER A 84 -12.26 -19.05 13.95
C SER A 84 -10.96 -19.83 13.95
N GLY A 85 -9.82 -19.13 13.83
CA GLY A 85 -8.51 -19.76 13.73
C GLY A 85 -8.22 -20.33 12.35
N GLU A 86 -9.04 -20.04 11.34
CA GLU A 86 -8.88 -20.51 9.95
C GLU A 86 -7.51 -20.18 9.38
N ASN A 87 -6.98 -18.98 9.68
CA ASN A 87 -5.65 -18.59 9.25
C ASN A 87 -4.54 -19.43 9.90
N ILE A 88 -4.72 -19.91 11.14
CA ILE A 88 -3.76 -20.79 11.81
C ILE A 88 -3.82 -22.19 11.21
N VAL A 89 -5.02 -22.69 10.89
CA VAL A 89 -5.20 -23.98 10.21
C VAL A 89 -4.51 -23.96 8.85
N PHE A 90 -4.74 -22.92 8.06
CA PHE A 90 -4.09 -22.75 6.75
C PHE A 90 -2.56 -22.80 6.85
N TYR A 91 -1.95 -22.08 7.79
CA TYR A 91 -0.49 -22.12 7.97
C TYR A 91 -0.01 -23.47 8.56
N SER A 92 -0.85 -24.20 9.29
CA SER A 92 -0.52 -25.55 9.76
C SER A 92 -0.48 -26.57 8.61
N GLU A 93 -1.35 -26.40 7.61
CA GLU A 93 -1.35 -27.22 6.38
C GLU A 93 -0.12 -26.95 5.51
N LEU A 94 0.43 -25.74 5.58
CA LEU A 94 1.71 -25.35 4.97
C LEU A 94 2.94 -25.81 5.78
N GLU A 95 2.78 -26.78 6.68
CA GLU A 95 3.85 -27.38 7.50
C GLU A 95 4.56 -26.40 8.46
N ALA A 96 3.90 -25.31 8.89
CA ALA A 96 4.48 -24.40 9.87
C ALA A 96 4.65 -25.06 11.25
N THR A 97 5.76 -24.78 11.92
CA THR A 97 6.07 -25.31 13.26
C THR A 97 5.08 -24.80 14.31
N GLU A 98 4.81 -25.56 15.38
CA GLU A 98 3.92 -25.09 16.47
C GLU A 98 4.38 -23.78 17.11
N SER A 99 5.70 -23.56 17.22
CA SER A 99 6.27 -22.30 17.71
C SER A 99 5.90 -21.12 16.83
N ASP A 100 5.89 -21.35 15.51
CA ASP A 100 5.61 -20.38 14.47
C ASP A 100 4.12 -20.03 14.44
N LEU A 101 3.26 -21.04 14.58
CA LEU A 101 1.81 -20.85 14.72
C LEU A 101 1.45 -20.03 15.98
N LYS A 102 2.07 -20.33 17.13
CA LYS A 102 1.89 -19.55 18.37
C LYS A 102 2.35 -18.11 18.21
N LEU A 103 3.47 -17.89 17.51
CA LEU A 103 3.97 -16.55 17.22
C LEU A 103 3.00 -15.79 16.32
N ARG A 104 2.46 -16.44 15.28
CA ARG A 104 1.48 -15.85 14.36
C ARG A 104 0.19 -15.48 15.07
N GLN A 105 -0.35 -16.38 15.90
CA GLN A 105 -1.56 -16.11 16.68
C GLN A 105 -1.42 -14.85 17.55
N LYS A 106 -0.31 -14.71 18.28
CA LYS A 106 -0.04 -13.50 19.07
C LYS A 106 0.02 -12.23 18.20
N LYS A 107 0.61 -12.32 17.00
CA LYS A 107 0.68 -11.19 16.07
C LYS A 107 -0.71 -10.84 15.52
N LEU A 108 -1.56 -11.82 15.22
CA LEU A 108 -2.95 -11.61 14.79
C LEU A 108 -3.78 -10.93 15.88
N GLU A 109 -3.64 -11.35 17.13
CA GLU A 109 -4.32 -10.71 18.27
C GLU A 109 -3.87 -9.24 18.45
N ILE A 110 -2.56 -8.98 18.39
CA ILE A 110 -2.02 -7.61 18.44
C ILE A 110 -2.54 -6.79 17.25
N PHE A 111 -2.61 -7.38 16.07
CA PHE A 111 -3.13 -6.74 14.87
C PHE A 111 -4.60 -6.35 15.01
N LEU A 112 -5.45 -7.28 15.44
CA LEU A 112 -6.88 -7.01 15.68
C LEU A 112 -7.10 -5.91 16.72
N ASN A 113 -6.33 -5.93 17.80
CA ASN A 113 -6.36 -4.87 18.81
C ASN A 113 -5.93 -3.53 18.22
N SER A 114 -4.92 -3.51 17.35
CA SER A 114 -4.47 -2.28 16.69
C SER A 114 -5.52 -1.69 15.76
N LEU A 115 -6.24 -2.53 15.00
CA LEU A 115 -7.32 -2.10 14.11
C LEU A 115 -8.50 -1.52 14.87
N SER A 116 -8.79 -2.06 16.05
CA SER A 116 -9.88 -1.57 16.92
C SER A 116 -9.60 -0.19 17.51
N THR A 117 -8.32 0.20 17.62
CA THR A 117 -7.95 1.54 18.10
C THR A 117 -7.87 2.54 16.94
N PRO A 118 -8.53 3.70 17.03
CA PRO A 118 -8.44 4.72 16.00
C PRO A 118 -7.00 5.26 15.92
N ARG A 119 -6.48 5.37 14.70
CA ARG A 119 -5.10 5.81 14.48
C ARG A 119 -4.99 7.33 14.64
N GLY A 120 -4.13 7.78 15.57
CA GLY A 120 -3.94 9.21 15.83
C GLY A 120 -3.26 10.00 14.69
N LYS A 121 -2.48 9.34 13.81
CA LYS A 121 -1.82 9.98 12.66
C LYS A 121 -2.18 9.26 11.36
N ILE A 122 -3.06 9.89 10.59
CA ILE A 122 -3.52 9.42 9.28
C ILE A 122 -2.44 9.65 8.22
N LYS A 123 -2.24 8.66 7.34
CA LYS A 123 -1.36 8.79 6.19
C LYS A 123 -2.00 9.73 5.16
N LYS A 124 -1.33 10.86 4.92
CA LYS A 124 -1.70 11.77 3.84
C LYS A 124 -1.33 11.13 2.51
N ARG A 125 -2.20 11.30 1.51
CA ARG A 125 -1.91 10.91 0.12
C ARG A 125 -0.61 11.58 -0.33
N LYS A 126 0.30 10.81 -0.93
CA LYS A 126 1.42 11.40 -1.65
C LYS A 126 0.85 12.16 -2.83
N VAL A 127 1.22 13.43 -2.95
CA VAL A 127 0.87 14.20 -4.14
C VAL A 127 1.68 13.61 -5.30
N PRO A 128 1.04 13.18 -6.41
CA PRO A 128 1.77 12.63 -7.56
C PRO A 128 2.84 13.63 -8.02
N MET A 129 4.06 13.16 -8.29
CA MET A 129 5.14 14.02 -8.77
C MET A 129 4.79 14.77 -10.06
N GLU A 130 3.79 14.32 -10.82
CA GLU A 130 3.24 15.06 -11.97
C GLU A 130 2.81 16.48 -11.61
N LYS A 131 2.34 16.73 -10.38
CA LYS A 131 2.04 18.10 -9.91
C LYS A 131 3.29 18.96 -9.70
N TYR A 132 4.46 18.34 -9.48
CA TYR A 132 5.76 19.01 -9.43
C TYR A 132 6.42 19.10 -10.81
N VAL A 133 6.15 18.16 -11.73
CA VAL A 133 6.55 18.28 -13.16
C VAL A 133 5.71 19.34 -13.88
N ARG A 134 4.59 19.78 -13.30
CA ARG A 134 4.01 21.11 -13.57
C ARG A 134 4.83 22.26 -12.94
N PHE A 135 6.15 22.23 -13.07
CA PHE A 135 6.82 23.42 -13.60
C PHE A 135 6.20 23.61 -14.99
N ASN A 136 5.07 24.30 -15.03
CA ASN A 136 4.22 24.42 -16.22
C ASN A 136 5.13 24.59 -17.44
N ALA A 137 5.11 23.64 -18.37
CA ALA A 137 5.72 23.87 -19.68
C ALA A 137 5.20 25.19 -20.29
N GLU A 138 3.98 25.60 -19.91
CA GLU A 138 3.36 26.88 -20.21
C GLU A 138 3.93 28.10 -19.44
N LYS A 139 4.59 27.93 -18.29
CA LYS A 139 5.26 29.01 -17.52
C LYS A 139 6.78 29.03 -17.68
N LEU A 140 7.37 28.01 -18.30
CA LEU A 140 8.74 28.09 -18.74
C LEU A 140 8.80 29.06 -19.94
N PRO A 141 9.73 30.02 -19.96
CA PRO A 141 9.90 30.86 -21.13
C PRO A 141 10.21 29.95 -22.33
N LEU A 142 9.37 30.04 -23.36
CA LEU A 142 9.62 29.36 -24.63
C LEU A 142 10.83 30.02 -25.29
N PHE A 143 12.00 29.40 -25.19
CA PHE A 143 13.21 29.89 -25.82
C PHE A 143 13.07 29.83 -27.35
N ARG A 144 13.37 30.94 -28.02
CA ARG A 144 13.45 31.05 -29.47
C ARG A 144 14.91 31.09 -29.91
N SER A 145 15.16 30.77 -31.18
CA SER A 145 16.49 30.99 -31.76
C SER A 145 16.87 32.47 -31.61
N GLY A 146 18.03 32.72 -31.01
CA GLY A 146 18.52 34.05 -30.65
C GLY A 146 18.42 34.38 -29.16
N ASP A 147 17.69 33.59 -28.36
CA ASP A 147 17.61 33.80 -26.92
C ASP A 147 18.91 33.37 -26.21
N VAL A 148 19.19 34.07 -25.10
CA VAL A 148 20.45 33.96 -24.37
C VAL A 148 20.17 33.71 -22.90
N PHE A 149 20.67 32.59 -22.36
CA PHE A 149 20.57 32.25 -20.95
C PHE A 149 21.95 32.32 -20.30
N ALA A 150 22.13 33.25 -19.35
CA ALA A 150 23.35 33.39 -18.57
C ALA A 150 23.22 32.68 -17.22
N TYR A 151 24.22 31.90 -16.85
CA TYR A 151 24.26 31.20 -15.56
C TYR A 151 25.68 31.15 -15.00
N GLU A 152 25.78 31.01 -13.68
CA GLU A 152 27.06 30.94 -12.98
C GLU A 152 27.38 29.49 -12.59
N ILE A 153 28.59 29.03 -12.94
CA ILE A 153 29.16 27.80 -12.38
C ILE A 153 30.57 28.09 -11.90
N ASN A 154 30.85 27.74 -10.64
CA ASN A 154 32.17 27.86 -10.02
C ASN A 154 32.76 29.28 -10.10
N GLY A 155 31.95 30.32 -9.83
CA GLY A 155 32.41 31.71 -9.83
C GLY A 155 32.62 32.32 -11.22
N LYS A 156 32.25 31.61 -12.29
CA LYS A 156 32.39 32.08 -13.68
C LYS A 156 31.03 32.12 -14.37
N TYR A 157 30.71 33.27 -14.96
CA TYR A 157 29.53 33.42 -15.79
C TYR A 157 29.73 32.74 -17.13
N ARG A 158 28.74 31.95 -17.55
CA ARG A 158 28.66 31.31 -18.85
C ARG A 158 27.34 31.69 -19.50
N ILE A 159 27.34 31.66 -20.82
CA ILE A 159 26.21 32.06 -21.64
C ILE A 159 25.87 30.89 -22.55
N LEU A 160 24.59 30.54 -22.62
CA LEU A 160 24.04 29.55 -23.52
C LEU A 160 23.15 30.30 -24.53
N CYS A 161 23.59 30.31 -25.79
CA CYS A 161 22.83 30.90 -26.89
C CYS A 161 22.11 29.79 -27.64
N PHE A 162 20.81 29.95 -27.85
CA PHE A 162 20.04 29.03 -28.68
C PHE A 162 20.18 29.47 -30.14
N VAL A 163 20.85 28.66 -30.96
CA VAL A 163 21.02 28.94 -32.40
C VAL A 163 20.24 27.88 -33.18
N SER A 164 19.41 28.32 -34.12
CA SER A 164 18.66 27.48 -35.07
C SER A 164 19.56 26.57 -35.90
#